data_AF-A0AAP2PE19-F1
#
_entry.id   AF-A0AAP2PE19-F1
#
_cell.length_a   1.000
_cell.length_b   1.000
_cell.length_c   1.000
_cell.angle_alpha   90.00
_cell.angle_beta   90.00
_cell.angle_gamma   90.00
#
_symmetry.space_group_name_H-M   'P 1'
#
loop_
_entity.id
_entity.type
_entity.pdbx_description
1 polymer ?
#
loop_
_entity_poly.entity_id
_entity_poly.type
_entity_poly.pdbx_seq_one_letter_code
_entity_poly.pdbx_strand_id
1 'polypeptide(L)' 'MSTTAPVTRSPNGVSCQVMTQVTPEEREKFQSVARAESRSLSATVRLLALRGLEQMNRHNAAS' A
#
# COMPACT_ATOMS: atom_id res chain seq x y z
N MET A 1 -20.57 -15.66 -24.81
CA MET A 1 -20.49 -14.58 -23.83
C MET A 1 -19.04 -14.52 -23.34
N SER A 2 -18.28 -13.52 -23.76
CA SER A 2 -16.85 -13.42 -23.43
C SER A 2 -16.70 -12.66 -22.11
N THR A 3 -16.27 -13.36 -21.07
CA THR A 3 -16.03 -12.81 -19.74
C THR A 3 -14.71 -12.05 -19.74
N THR A 4 -14.75 -10.72 -19.89
CA THR A 4 -13.56 -9.89 -19.73
C THR A 4 -13.16 -9.87 -18.25
N ALA A 5 -12.10 -10.60 -17.90
CA ALA A 5 -11.50 -10.51 -16.58
C ALA A 5 -11.03 -9.07 -16.31
N PRO A 6 -11.20 -8.53 -15.10
CA PRO A 6 -10.78 -7.18 -14.78
C PRO A 6 -9.26 -7.07 -14.95
N VAL A 7 -8.83 -6.11 -15.77
CA VAL A 7 -7.41 -5.81 -15.97
C VAL A 7 -6.86 -5.25 -14.66
N THR A 8 -6.12 -6.09 -13.93
CA THR A 8 -5.32 -5.64 -12.80
C THR A 8 -4.18 -4.77 -13.33
N ARG A 9 -4.36 -3.44 -13.24
CA ARG A 9 -3.30 -2.48 -13.56
C ARG A 9 -2.46 -2.20 -12.32
N SER A 10 -1.81 -3.25 -11.79
CA SER A 10 -0.64 -3.00 -10.96
C SER A 10 0.35 -2.20 -11.81
N PRO A 11 0.93 -1.09 -11.31
CA PRO A 11 1.96 -0.37 -12.04
C PRO A 11 3.09 -1.34 -12.45
N ASN A 12 3.62 -1.18 -13.66
CA ASN A 12 4.58 -2.09 -14.28
C ASN A 12 5.65 -2.58 -13.26
N GLY A 13 5.75 -3.90 -13.07
CA GLY A 13 6.73 -4.53 -12.18
C GLY A 13 6.27 -4.78 -10.74
N VAL A 14 5.07 -4.36 -10.33
CA VAL A 14 4.51 -4.72 -9.01
C VAL A 14 3.70 -6.00 -9.12
N SER A 15 4.33 -7.15 -8.82
CA SER A 15 3.74 -8.48 -8.99
C SER A 15 3.55 -9.28 -7.69
N CYS A 16 4.14 -8.85 -6.57
CA CYS A 16 4.10 -9.59 -5.30
C CYS A 16 3.11 -8.97 -4.31
N GLN A 17 2.16 -9.77 -3.81
CA GLN A 17 1.21 -9.34 -2.80
C GLN A 17 1.80 -9.48 -1.39
N VAL A 18 1.59 -8.47 -0.55
CA VAL A 18 1.80 -8.56 0.90
C VAL A 18 0.43 -8.58 1.57
N MET A 19 0.14 -9.64 2.32
CA MET A 19 -1.10 -9.77 3.06
C MET A 19 -0.85 -9.50 4.55
N THR A 20 -1.53 -8.51 5.11
CA THR A 20 -1.37 -8.10 6.51
C THR A 20 -2.74 -7.87 7.12
N GLN A 21 -2.94 -8.39 8.34
CA GLN A 21 -4.13 -8.12 9.13
C GLN A 21 -3.96 -6.78 9.85
N VAL A 22 -5.01 -5.97 9.84
CA VAL A 22 -5.06 -4.67 10.51
C VAL A 22 -6.40 -4.55 11.23
N THR A 23 -6.43 -3.76 12.29
CA THR A 23 -7.67 -3.41 12.99
C THR A 23 -8.58 -2.56 12.09
N PRO A 24 -9.90 -2.50 12.37
CA PRO A 24 -10.81 -1.60 11.66
C PRO A 24 -10.39 -0.14 11.71
N GLU A 25 -9.89 0.31 12.85
CA GLU A 25 -9.42 1.69 13.09
C GLU A 25 -8.18 2.03 12.27
N GLU A 26 -7.22 1.12 12.18
CA GLU A 26 -6.05 1.28 11.30
C GLU A 26 -6.48 1.32 9.83
N ARG A 27 -7.43 0.47 9.43
CA ARG A 27 -7.97 0.47 8.07
C ARG A 27 -8.66 1.80 7.73
N GLU A 28 -9.39 2.38 8.67
CA GLU A 28 -10.02 3.69 8.50
C GLU A 28 -8.99 4.80 8.33
N LYS A 29 -7.90 4.79 9.13
CA LYS A 29 -6.78 5.73 8.97
C LYS A 29 -6.18 5.65 7.56
N PHE A 30 -5.92 4.44 7.04
CA PHE A 30 -5.41 4.29 5.67
C PHE A 30 -6.39 4.83 4.61
N GLN A 31 -7.70 4.60 4.79
CA GLN A 31 -8.72 5.12 3.87
C GLN A 31 -8.81 6.65 3.91
N SER A 32 -8.71 7.25 5.10
CA SER A 32 -8.72 8.71 5.27
C SER A 32 -7.56 9.35 4.51
N VAL A 33 -6.34 8.82 4.67
CA VAL A 33 -5.16 9.28 3.91
C VAL A 33 -5.33 9.08 2.41
N ALA A 34 -5.85 7.92 1.98
CA ALA A 34 -6.06 7.65 0.56
C ALA A 34 -7.04 8.65 -0.08
N ARG A 35 -8.12 9.02 0.63
CA ARG A 35 -9.09 10.02 0.18
C ARG A 35 -8.48 11.42 0.12
N ALA A 36 -7.79 11.85 1.17
CA ALA A 36 -7.16 13.17 1.24
C ALA A 36 -6.17 13.38 0.07
N GLU A 37 -5.47 12.33 -0.32
CA GLU A 37 -4.43 12.39 -1.34
C GLU A 37 -4.92 12.00 -2.76
N SER A 38 -6.22 11.72 -2.92
CA SER A 38 -6.83 11.25 -4.18
C SER A 38 -6.10 10.03 -4.79
N ARG A 39 -5.71 9.06 -3.96
CA ARG A 39 -5.02 7.82 -4.37
C ARG A 39 -5.87 6.59 -4.05
N SER A 40 -5.53 5.47 -4.70
CA SER A 40 -6.06 4.18 -4.26
C SER A 40 -5.52 3.81 -2.87
N LEU A 41 -6.29 2.99 -2.15
CA LEU A 41 -5.87 2.45 -0.86
C LEU A 41 -4.57 1.64 -0.98
N SER A 42 -4.44 0.81 -2.04
CA SER A 42 -3.24 0.00 -2.28
C SER A 42 -1.99 0.85 -2.53
N ALA A 43 -2.10 1.93 -3.30
CA ALA A 43 -1.00 2.85 -3.55
C ALA A 43 -0.59 3.58 -2.27
N THR A 44 -1.57 4.00 -1.46
CA THR A 44 -1.35 4.67 -0.18
C THR A 44 -0.64 3.75 0.81
N VAL A 45 -1.13 2.52 0.99
CA VAL A 45 -0.52 1.53 1.89
C VAL A 45 0.90 1.18 1.43
N ARG A 46 1.12 0.98 0.12
CA ARG A 46 2.46 0.72 -0.42
C ARG A 46 3.42 1.86 -0.10
N LEU A 47 3.01 3.12 -0.29
CA LEU A 47 3.85 4.29 -0.03
C LEU A 47 4.21 4.39 1.45
N LEU A 48 3.23 4.21 2.35
CA LEU A 48 3.45 4.25 3.79
C LEU A 48 4.38 3.12 4.25
N ALA A 49 4.21 1.91 3.72
CA ALA A 49 5.08 0.77 4.02
C ALA A 49 6.53 1.02 3.59
N LEU A 50 6.74 1.54 2.37
CA LEU A 50 8.09 1.88 1.87
C LEU A 50 8.77 2.93 2.75
N ARG A 51 8.05 3.98 3.16
CA ARG A 51 8.58 4.99 4.08
C ARG A 51 8.95 4.41 5.46
N GLY A 52 8.14 3.47 5.96
CA GLY A 52 8.46 2.75 7.21
C GLY A 52 9.76 1.95 7.10
N LEU A 53 9.98 1.25 5.98
CA LEU A 53 11.23 0.53 5.73
C LEU A 53 12.44 1.48 5.66
N GLU A 54 12.32 2.62 4.98
CA GLU A 54 13.39 3.63 4.93
C GLU A 54 13.70 4.20 6.31
N GLN A 55 12.69 4.44 7.14
CA GLN A 55 12.89 4.91 8.52
C GLN A 55 13.61 3.87 9.37
N MET A 56 13.22 2.60 9.28
CA MET A 56 13.87 1.50 10.00
C MET A 56 15.32 1.31 9.55
N ASN A 57 15.60 1.35 8.25
CA ASN A 57 16.96 1.26 7.73
C ASN A 57 17.84 2.40 8.22
N ARG A 58 17.33 3.64 8.25
CA ARG A 58 18.06 4.80 8.80
C ARG A 58 18.36 4.64 10.28
N HIS A 59 17.42 4.09 11.06
CA HIS A 59 17.63 3.83 12.48
C HIS A 59 18.74 2.79 12.71
N ASN A 60 18.73 1.70 11.94
CA ASN A 60 19.71 0.62 12.04
C ASN A 60 21.12 1.06 11.60
N ALA A 61 21.23 1.95 10.62
CA ALA A 61 22.52 2.46 10.16
C ALA A 61 23.17 3.48 11.12
N ALA A 62 22.38 4.05 12.04
CA ALA A 62 22.84 5.01 13.04
C ALA A 62 23.13 4.37 14.42
N SER A 63 22.98 3.05 14.54
CA SER A 63 23.21 2.25 15.74
C SER A 63 24.43 1.35 15.55
#